data_AF-W4GAN4-F1
#
_entry.id   AF-W4GAN4-F1
#
_cell.length_a   1.000
_cell.length_b   1.000
_cell.length_c   1.000
_cell.angle_alpha   90.00
_cell.angle_beta   90.00
_cell.angle_gamma   90.00
#
_symmetry.space_group_name_H-M   'P 1'
#
loop_
_entity.id
_entity.type
_entity.pdbx_description
1 polymer ?
#
loop_
_entity_poly.entity_id
_entity_poly.type
_entity_poly.pdbx_seq_one_letter_code
_entity_poly.pdbx_strand_id
1 'polypeptide(L)'
;MAAPVPSPSQSSYTTPSPKKHAASSFIADCSARLHLGHVPTSTAMVLAHRYFATHAAPHSFPQHVDIGAACIFLATKITEKPRKLRDVMNVAYCVAHNVNTPVSTGHEYSAFKERLLDAEQHVLRAIRFDMDVPLPYQHLLNLAKLLQVSRVVVQIALTLASDLFYSARALEYPPHVIAASSIYLAMDLLQVH
;
A
#
# COMPACT_ATOMS: atom_id res chain seq x y z
N MET A 1 0.11 48.01 -11.79
CA MET A 1 0.67 47.05 -12.77
C MET A 1 0.74 45.70 -12.07
N ALA A 2 -0.32 44.89 -12.17
CA ALA A 2 -0.44 43.61 -11.46
C ALA A 2 0.16 42.50 -12.33
N ALA A 3 1.03 41.69 -11.74
CA ALA A 3 1.63 40.53 -12.42
C ALA A 3 0.56 39.45 -12.69
N PRO A 4 0.62 38.74 -13.84
CA PRO A 4 -0.36 37.73 -14.17
C PRO A 4 -0.17 36.46 -13.33
N VAL A 5 -1.29 35.92 -12.85
CA VAL A 5 -1.39 34.64 -12.14
C VAL A 5 -0.98 33.51 -13.09
N PRO A 6 -0.10 32.57 -12.68
CA PRO A 6 0.27 31.45 -13.53
C PRO A 6 -0.89 30.46 -13.68
N SER A 7 -1.22 30.14 -14.93
CA SER A 7 -2.21 29.15 -15.33
C SER A 7 -1.83 27.75 -14.79
N PRO A 8 -2.81 26.90 -14.44
CA PRO A 8 -2.54 25.53 -14.02
C PRO A 8 -1.88 24.77 -15.19
N SER A 9 -0.62 24.40 -15.00
CA SER A 9 0.10 23.51 -15.90
C SER A 9 -0.71 22.23 -16.09
N GLN A 10 -1.05 21.95 -17.34
CA GLN A 10 -1.71 20.72 -17.78
C GLN A 10 -0.92 19.52 -17.26
N SER A 11 -1.40 18.91 -16.18
CA SER A 11 -0.95 17.59 -15.77
C SER A 11 -1.45 16.63 -16.84
N SER A 12 -0.52 16.20 -17.70
CA SER A 12 -0.74 15.14 -18.67
C SER A 12 -1.46 13.99 -17.98
N TYR A 13 -2.72 13.74 -18.35
CA TYR A 13 -3.50 12.60 -17.89
C TYR A 13 -2.85 11.32 -18.43
N THR A 14 -1.78 10.87 -17.80
CA THR A 14 -1.29 9.51 -18.00
C THR A 14 -2.32 8.59 -17.38
N THR A 15 -3.11 7.94 -18.23
CA THR A 15 -4.01 6.86 -17.81
C THR A 15 -3.20 5.89 -16.95
N PRO A 16 -3.64 5.56 -15.72
CA PRO A 16 -2.94 4.59 -14.90
C PRO A 16 -2.94 3.28 -15.66
N SER A 17 -1.76 2.81 -16.07
CA SER A 17 -1.64 1.53 -16.75
C SER A 17 -2.27 0.45 -15.86
N PRO A 18 -3.13 -0.44 -16.38
CA PRO A 18 -3.88 -1.43 -15.58
C PRO A 18 -2.98 -2.32 -14.70
N LYS A 19 -1.69 -2.42 -15.05
CA LYS A 19 -0.67 -3.18 -14.34
C LYS A 19 -0.14 -2.52 -13.05
N LYS A 20 -0.29 -1.20 -12.87
CA LYS A 20 0.11 -0.49 -11.62
C LYS A 20 -0.78 -0.90 -10.44
N HIS A 21 -2.05 -1.22 -10.71
CA HIS A 21 -2.97 -1.71 -9.71
C HIS A 21 -2.71 -3.18 -9.33
N ALA A 22 -2.04 -3.96 -10.20
CA ALA A 22 -1.85 -5.39 -9.95
C ALA A 22 -1.03 -5.65 -8.67
N ALA A 23 0.02 -4.87 -8.41
CA ALA A 23 0.81 -5.01 -7.18
C ALA A 23 0.03 -4.59 -5.93
N SER A 24 -0.70 -3.48 -5.98
CA SER A 24 -1.52 -3.00 -4.87
C SER A 24 -2.67 -3.96 -4.55
N SER A 25 -3.38 -4.47 -5.57
CA SER A 25 -4.41 -5.50 -5.41
C SER A 25 -3.83 -6.78 -4.82
N PHE A 26 -2.70 -7.27 -5.34
CA PHE A 26 -2.01 -8.43 -4.78
C PHE A 26 -1.65 -8.22 -3.30
N ILE A 27 -1.12 -7.04 -2.95
CA ILE A 27 -0.78 -6.70 -1.57
C ILE A 27 -2.03 -6.69 -0.68
N ALA A 28 -3.13 -6.10 -1.15
CA ALA A 28 -4.37 -6.05 -0.40
C ALA A 28 -4.95 -7.44 -0.15
N ASP A 29 -5.00 -8.29 -1.16
CA ASP A 29 -5.52 -9.66 -1.07
C ASP A 29 -4.67 -10.50 -0.10
N CYS A 30 -3.33 -10.39 -0.20
CA CYS A 30 -2.43 -11.04 0.73
C CYS A 30 -2.61 -10.52 2.16
N SER A 31 -2.74 -9.20 2.32
CA SER A 31 -2.91 -8.56 3.62
C SER A 31 -4.23 -8.96 4.29
N ALA A 32 -5.30 -9.11 3.51
CA ALA A 32 -6.58 -9.61 3.99
C ALA A 32 -6.47 -11.06 4.49
N ARG A 33 -5.80 -11.94 3.73
CA ARG A 33 -5.55 -13.34 4.14
C ARG A 33 -4.62 -13.47 5.34
N LEU A 34 -3.69 -12.52 5.53
CA LEU A 34 -2.78 -12.46 6.69
C LEU A 34 -3.39 -11.73 7.91
N HIS A 35 -4.64 -11.27 7.80
CA HIS A 35 -5.33 -10.46 8.80
C HIS A 35 -4.50 -9.25 9.26
N LEU A 36 -3.93 -8.52 8.29
CA LEU A 36 -3.22 -7.28 8.55
C LEU A 36 -4.21 -6.11 8.61
N GLY A 37 -3.96 -5.16 9.52
CA GLY A 37 -4.76 -3.93 9.61
C GLY A 37 -4.37 -2.90 8.54
N HIS A 38 -5.09 -1.78 8.52
CA HIS A 38 -4.86 -0.67 7.57
C HIS A 38 -3.39 -0.19 7.53
N VAL A 39 -2.75 -0.08 8.69
CA VAL A 39 -1.37 0.43 8.82
C VAL A 39 -0.35 -0.43 8.06
N PRO A 40 -0.15 -1.74 8.38
CA PRO A 40 0.78 -2.58 7.61
C PRO A 40 0.47 -2.65 6.11
N THR A 41 -0.81 -2.72 5.74
CA THR A 41 -1.23 -2.81 4.34
C THR A 41 -0.85 -1.56 3.55
N SER A 42 -1.15 -0.37 4.09
CA SER A 42 -0.77 0.88 3.43
C SER A 42 0.73 1.12 3.44
N THR A 43 1.45 0.72 4.50
CA THR A 43 2.90 0.73 4.51
C THR A 43 3.46 -0.13 3.37
N ALA A 44 2.97 -1.35 3.20
CA ALA A 44 3.40 -2.24 2.12
C ALA A 44 3.13 -1.64 0.73
N MET A 45 1.96 -1.03 0.53
CA MET A 45 1.61 -0.36 -0.73
C MET A 45 2.53 0.83 -1.03
N VAL A 46 2.82 1.68 -0.03
CA VAL A 46 3.76 2.80 -0.18
C VAL A 46 5.16 2.32 -0.56
N LEU A 47 5.67 1.28 0.10
CA LEU A 47 6.96 0.69 -0.21
C LEU A 47 7.01 0.16 -1.65
N ALA A 48 5.95 -0.52 -2.09
CA ALA A 48 5.83 -1.01 -3.46
C ALA A 48 5.81 0.14 -4.47
N HIS A 49 5.04 1.21 -4.22
CA HIS A 49 4.98 2.38 -5.09
C HIS A 49 6.35 3.08 -5.20
N ARG A 50 7.07 3.24 -4.08
CA ARG A 50 8.44 3.80 -4.06
C ARG A 50 9.41 2.92 -4.87
N TYR A 51 9.30 1.60 -4.76
CA TYR A 51 10.10 0.65 -5.55
C TYR A 51 9.82 0.78 -7.06
N PHE A 52 8.55 0.74 -7.47
CA PHE A 52 8.19 0.82 -8.89
C PHE A 52 8.41 2.20 -9.51
N ALA A 53 8.44 3.27 -8.71
CA ALA A 53 8.81 4.60 -9.18
C ALA A 53 10.30 4.70 -9.56
N THR A 54 11.18 3.98 -8.86
CA THR A 54 12.63 3.97 -9.13
C THR A 54 13.04 2.96 -10.19
N HIS A 55 12.27 1.89 -10.37
CA HIS A 55 12.53 0.81 -11.33
C HIS A 55 11.52 0.88 -12.48
N ALA A 56 11.85 1.63 -13.53
CA ALA A 56 10.99 1.95 -14.67
C ALA A 56 10.56 0.76 -15.57
N ALA A 57 10.84 -0.49 -15.20
CA ALA A 57 10.52 -1.67 -15.99
C ALA A 57 9.67 -2.70 -15.20
N PRO A 58 8.34 -2.60 -15.22
CA PRO A 58 7.46 -3.52 -14.49
C PRO A 58 7.05 -4.72 -15.36
N HIS A 59 7.96 -5.31 -16.13
CA HIS A 59 7.55 -6.09 -17.32
C HIS A 59 7.98 -7.56 -17.41
N SER A 60 8.57 -8.15 -16.36
CA SER A 60 8.62 -9.61 -16.25
C SER A 60 7.84 -10.13 -15.05
N PHE A 61 6.75 -10.85 -15.34
CA PHE A 61 6.17 -11.86 -14.44
C PHE A 61 7.29 -12.89 -14.19
N PRO A 62 7.83 -13.08 -12.96
CA PRO A 62 7.15 -13.15 -11.65
C PRO A 62 7.39 -11.97 -10.68
N GLN A 63 8.02 -10.88 -11.11
CA GLN A 63 8.65 -9.89 -10.21
C GLN A 63 7.68 -9.15 -9.28
N HIS A 64 6.43 -8.88 -9.69
CA HIS A 64 5.46 -8.17 -8.85
C HIS A 64 4.96 -8.97 -7.63
N VAL A 65 4.92 -10.31 -7.73
CA VAL A 65 4.53 -11.21 -6.61
C VAL A 65 5.64 -11.21 -5.56
N ASP A 66 6.89 -11.40 -6.00
CA ASP A 66 8.05 -11.45 -5.12
C ASP A 66 8.27 -10.10 -4.42
N ILE A 67 8.19 -9.00 -5.17
CA ILE A 67 8.30 -7.64 -4.62
C ILE A 67 7.11 -7.32 -3.69
N GLY A 68 5.88 -7.67 -4.08
CA GLY A 68 4.71 -7.45 -3.23
C GLY A 68 4.80 -8.20 -1.91
N ALA A 69 5.20 -9.47 -1.94
CA ALA A 69 5.41 -10.28 -0.74
C ALA A 69 6.57 -9.74 0.13
N ALA A 70 7.66 -9.28 -0.48
CA ALA A 70 8.77 -8.64 0.22
C ALA A 70 8.33 -7.33 0.90
N CYS A 71 7.55 -6.49 0.22
CA CYS A 71 6.99 -5.27 0.78
C CYS A 71 6.07 -5.54 1.97
N ILE A 72 5.23 -6.59 1.91
CA ILE A 72 4.40 -7.01 3.06
C ILE A 72 5.29 -7.46 4.21
N PHE A 73 6.28 -8.31 3.95
CA PHE A 73 7.17 -8.81 4.98
C PHE A 73 7.92 -7.66 5.68
N LEU A 74 8.46 -6.72 4.90
CA LEU A 74 9.12 -5.52 5.43
C LEU A 74 8.14 -4.62 6.21
N ALA A 75 6.93 -4.40 5.70
CA ALA A 75 5.92 -3.61 6.40
C ALA A 75 5.52 -4.21 7.75
N THR A 76 5.41 -5.54 7.85
CA THR A 76 5.11 -6.21 9.12
C THR A 76 6.22 -6.02 10.16
N LYS A 77 7.48 -5.88 9.73
CA LYS A 77 8.61 -5.54 10.60
C LYS A 77 8.54 -4.08 11.03
N ILE A 78 8.39 -3.15 10.09
CA ILE A 78 8.32 -1.71 10.35
C ILE A 78 7.18 -1.35 11.31
N THR A 79 6.04 -2.02 11.19
CA THR A 79 4.83 -1.73 11.98
C THR A 79 4.72 -2.53 13.27
N GLU A 80 5.78 -3.24 13.67
CA GLU A 80 5.85 -4.07 14.89
C GLU A 80 4.71 -5.11 14.97
N LYS A 81 4.31 -5.66 13.82
CA LYS A 81 3.32 -6.74 13.68
C LYS A 81 3.92 -7.92 12.91
N PRO A 82 5.05 -8.50 13.36
CA PRO A 82 5.81 -9.46 12.57
C PRO A 82 4.96 -10.69 12.21
N ARG A 83 5.07 -11.11 10.95
CA ARG A 83 4.54 -12.39 10.45
C ARG A 83 5.68 -13.34 10.12
N LYS A 84 5.46 -14.64 10.27
CA LYS A 84 6.48 -15.63 9.89
C LYS A 84 6.64 -15.59 8.37
N LEU A 85 7.89 -15.67 7.90
CA LEU A 85 8.18 -15.70 6.46
C LEU A 85 7.39 -16.80 5.73
N ARG A 86 7.23 -17.96 6.38
CA ARG A 86 6.43 -19.09 5.87
C ARG A 86 4.98 -18.70 5.61
N ASP A 87 4.36 -17.93 6.49
CA ASP A 87 2.95 -17.54 6.36
C ASP A 87 2.79 -16.55 5.20
N VAL A 88 3.71 -15.60 5.08
CA VAL A 88 3.75 -14.64 3.96
C VAL A 88 3.94 -15.38 2.63
N MET A 89 4.89 -16.33 2.56
CA MET A 89 5.12 -17.14 1.36
C MET A 89 3.89 -17.97 0.97
N ASN A 90 3.29 -18.67 1.92
CA ASN A 90 2.11 -19.48 1.64
C ASN A 90 0.96 -18.63 1.10
N VAL A 91 0.69 -17.47 1.72
CA VAL A 91 -0.37 -16.56 1.27
C VAL A 91 -0.04 -15.98 -0.11
N ALA A 92 1.19 -15.50 -0.32
CA ALA A 92 1.63 -14.96 -1.60
C ALA A 92 1.47 -15.99 -2.74
N TYR A 93 1.84 -17.24 -2.50
CA TYR A 93 1.67 -18.33 -3.46
C TYR A 93 0.19 -18.61 -3.75
N CYS A 94 -0.63 -18.71 -2.72
CA CYS A 94 -2.07 -18.94 -2.83
C CYS A 94 -2.77 -17.83 -3.63
N VAL A 95 -2.43 -16.57 -3.40
CA VAL A 95 -2.99 -15.42 -4.13
C VAL A 95 -2.49 -15.41 -5.57
N ALA A 96 -1.19 -15.66 -5.81
CA ALA A 96 -0.62 -15.63 -7.15
C ALA A 96 -1.17 -16.73 -8.08
N HIS A 97 -1.44 -17.92 -7.55
CA HIS A 97 -1.92 -19.07 -8.34
C HIS A 97 -3.43 -19.29 -8.24
N ASN A 98 -4.15 -18.45 -7.49
CA ASN A 98 -5.58 -18.64 -7.18
C ASN A 98 -5.88 -20.04 -6.60
N VAL A 99 -4.97 -20.56 -5.78
CA VAL A 99 -5.11 -21.85 -5.09
C VAL A 99 -5.21 -21.64 -3.59
N ASN A 100 -5.77 -22.62 -2.89
CA ASN A 100 -5.79 -22.66 -1.42
C ASN A 100 -4.79 -23.68 -0.86
N THR A 101 -3.91 -24.22 -1.71
CA THR A 101 -2.89 -25.18 -1.33
C THR A 101 -1.59 -24.45 -0.97
N PRO A 102 -0.94 -24.81 0.15
CA PRO A 102 0.35 -24.23 0.52
C PRO A 102 1.43 -24.65 -0.50
N VAL A 103 2.55 -23.91 -0.51
CA VAL A 103 3.73 -24.27 -1.31
C VAL A 103 4.20 -25.67 -0.95
N SER A 104 4.46 -26.48 -1.99
CA SER A 104 5.01 -27.82 -1.85
C SER A 104 6.34 -27.80 -1.09
N THR A 105 6.44 -28.60 -0.04
CA THR A 105 7.68 -28.74 0.74
C THR A 105 8.78 -29.35 -0.14
N GLY A 106 9.97 -28.74 -0.16
CA GLY A 106 11.11 -29.25 -0.94
C GLY A 106 11.95 -28.15 -1.59
N HIS A 107 12.43 -28.42 -2.81
CA HIS A 107 13.26 -27.49 -3.58
C HIS A 107 12.50 -26.21 -3.95
N GLU A 108 11.23 -26.30 -4.34
CA GLU A 108 10.39 -25.14 -4.70
C GLU A 108 10.21 -24.16 -3.53
N TYR A 109 9.98 -24.68 -2.32
CA TYR A 109 9.90 -23.87 -1.11
C TYR A 109 11.19 -23.11 -0.84
N SER A 110 12.34 -23.79 -0.97
CA SER A 110 13.66 -23.20 -0.70
C SER A 110 14.00 -22.12 -1.74
N ALA A 111 13.76 -22.41 -3.02
CA ALA A 111 13.96 -21.45 -4.10
C ALA A 111 13.04 -20.21 -3.96
N PHE A 112 11.78 -20.40 -3.56
CA PHE A 112 10.88 -19.27 -3.32
C PHE A 112 11.32 -18.42 -2.13
N LYS A 113 11.77 -19.07 -1.04
CA LYS A 113 12.33 -18.39 0.13
C LYS A 113 13.54 -17.54 -0.25
N GLU A 114 14.47 -18.07 -1.04
CA GLU A 114 15.65 -17.32 -1.51
C GLU A 114 15.24 -16.12 -2.37
N ARG A 115 14.36 -16.32 -3.35
CA ARG A 115 13.83 -15.22 -4.18
C ARG A 115 13.17 -14.12 -3.35
N LEU A 116 12.41 -14.50 -2.32
CA LEU A 116 11.74 -13.53 -1.45
C LEU A 116 12.73 -12.73 -0.60
N LEU A 117 13.78 -13.38 -0.07
CA LEU A 117 14.84 -12.70 0.69
C LEU A 117 15.68 -11.79 -0.20
N ASP A 118 15.98 -12.22 -1.43
CA ASP A 118 16.65 -11.38 -2.41
C ASP A 118 15.78 -10.18 -2.79
N ALA A 119 14.48 -10.39 -3.01
CA ALA A 119 13.53 -9.31 -3.27
C ALA A 119 13.46 -8.31 -2.10
N GLU A 120 13.47 -8.77 -0.85
CA GLU A 120 13.54 -7.92 0.34
C GLU A 120 14.78 -7.01 0.31
N GLN A 121 15.95 -7.57 0.03
CA GLN A 121 17.18 -6.78 -0.08
C GLN A 121 17.12 -5.77 -1.23
N HIS A 122 16.57 -6.15 -2.38
CA HIS A 122 16.39 -5.23 -3.51
C HIS A 122 15.46 -4.07 -3.16
N VAL A 123 14.34 -4.34 -2.49
CA VAL A 123 13.40 -3.30 -2.06
C VAL A 123 14.07 -2.33 -1.10
N LEU A 124 14.80 -2.82 -0.10
CA LEU A 124 15.52 -1.98 0.86
C LEU A 124 16.55 -1.06 0.18
N ARG A 125 17.32 -1.59 -0.77
CA ARG A 125 18.28 -0.78 -1.54
C ARG A 125 17.58 0.24 -2.44
N ALA A 126 16.48 -0.14 -3.08
CA ALA A 126 15.70 0.73 -3.96
C ALA A 126 15.11 1.94 -3.23
N ILE A 127 14.57 1.72 -2.03
CA ILE A 127 14.03 2.79 -1.18
C ILE A 127 15.12 3.51 -0.38
N ARG A 128 16.41 3.16 -0.58
CA ARG A 128 17.55 3.70 0.17
C ARG A 128 17.39 3.61 1.69
N PHE A 129 16.78 2.52 2.16
CA PHE A 129 16.47 2.30 3.58
C PHE A 129 15.56 3.37 4.20
N ASP A 130 14.87 4.17 3.40
CA ASP A 130 13.82 5.07 3.87
C ASP A 130 12.55 4.28 4.17
N MET A 131 12.50 3.79 5.41
CA MET A 131 11.38 3.04 5.97
C MET A 131 10.34 3.93 6.65
N ASP A 132 10.56 5.24 6.68
CA ASP A 132 9.58 6.17 7.23
C ASP A 132 8.43 6.35 6.24
N VAL A 133 7.25 5.92 6.68
CA VAL A 133 6.02 5.94 5.88
C VAL A 133 4.98 6.74 6.65
N PRO A 134 4.87 8.04 6.38
CA PRO A 134 3.90 8.87 7.07
C PRO A 134 2.49 8.54 6.56
N LEU A 135 1.66 7.99 7.44
CA LEU A 135 0.30 7.55 7.13
C LEU A 135 -0.76 8.50 7.70
N PRO A 136 -1.93 8.64 7.05
CA PRO A 136 -2.98 9.58 7.47
C PRO A 136 -3.71 9.16 8.74
N TYR A 137 -3.56 7.91 9.20
CA TYR A 137 -4.40 7.32 10.24
C TYR A 137 -4.34 8.04 11.59
N GLN A 138 -3.16 8.49 12.02
CA GLN A 138 -3.03 9.25 13.27
C GLN A 138 -3.72 10.62 13.17
N HIS A 139 -3.54 11.32 12.05
CA HIS A 139 -4.22 12.59 11.80
C HIS A 139 -5.73 12.41 11.73
N LEU A 140 -6.19 11.34 11.07
CA LEU A 140 -7.60 11.01 10.94
C LEU A 140 -8.24 10.78 12.31
N LEU A 141 -7.61 9.98 13.19
CA LEU A 141 -8.12 9.73 14.53
C LEU A 141 -8.13 11.01 15.40
N ASN A 142 -7.13 11.88 15.25
CA ASN A 142 -7.07 13.14 16.00
C ASN A 142 -8.14 14.12 15.52
N LEU A 143 -8.31 14.29 14.20
CA LEU A 143 -9.37 15.11 13.61
C LEU A 143 -10.75 14.58 13.97
N ALA A 144 -10.93 13.25 13.93
CA ALA A 144 -12.19 12.62 14.29
C ALA A 144 -12.59 12.91 15.74
N LYS A 145 -11.62 12.88 16.67
CA LYS A 145 -11.85 13.25 18.07
C LYS A 145 -12.17 14.74 18.23
N LEU A 146 -11.48 15.61 17.49
CA LEU A 146 -11.73 17.04 17.54
C LEU A 146 -13.14 17.39 17.04
N LEU A 147 -13.57 16.76 15.94
CA LEU A 147 -14.87 16.98 15.31
C LEU A 147 -16.01 16.18 15.97
N GLN A 148 -15.71 15.32 16.94
CA GLN A 148 -16.69 14.44 17.61
C GLN A 148 -17.54 13.61 16.62
N VAL A 149 -16.94 13.17 15.52
CA VAL A 149 -17.63 12.37 14.50
C VAL A 149 -17.92 10.96 14.98
N SER A 150 -19.02 10.39 14.47
CA SER A 150 -19.47 9.06 14.85
C SER A 150 -18.47 7.97 14.46
N ARG A 151 -18.49 6.85 15.19
CA ARG A 151 -17.61 5.70 14.90
C ARG A 151 -17.79 5.17 13.47
N VAL A 152 -19.00 5.26 12.92
CA VAL A 152 -19.30 4.82 11.54
C VAL A 152 -18.56 5.68 10.53
N VAL A 153 -18.60 7.01 10.68
CA VAL A 153 -17.85 7.95 9.82
C VAL A 153 -16.35 7.65 9.87
N VAL A 154 -15.81 7.40 11.07
CA VAL A 154 -14.39 7.07 11.25
C VAL A 154 -14.02 5.78 10.53
N GLN A 155 -14.85 4.73 10.62
CA GLN A 155 -14.60 3.46 9.93
C GLN A 155 -14.59 3.63 8.42
N ILE A 156 -15.55 4.38 7.86
CA ILE A 156 -15.60 4.66 6.43
C ILE A 156 -14.38 5.49 6.01
N ALA A 157 -14.04 6.53 6.77
CA ALA A 157 -12.89 7.37 6.49
C ALA A 157 -11.57 6.58 6.50
N LEU A 158 -11.40 5.63 7.43
CA LEU A 158 -10.23 4.74 7.48
C LEU A 158 -10.14 3.84 6.23
N THR A 159 -11.27 3.30 5.78
CA THR A 159 -11.34 2.51 4.54
C THR A 159 -11.00 3.38 3.33
N LEU A 160 -11.64 4.54 3.17
CA LEU A 160 -11.34 5.48 2.09
C LEU A 160 -9.87 5.90 2.07
N ALA A 161 -9.29 6.21 3.23
CA ALA A 161 -7.88 6.55 3.34
C ALA A 161 -6.97 5.39 2.89
N SER A 162 -7.36 4.14 3.19
CA SER A 162 -6.63 2.94 2.74
C SER A 162 -6.74 2.75 1.24
N ASP A 163 -7.93 2.98 0.67
CA ASP A 163 -8.23 2.79 -0.75
C ASP A 163 -7.44 3.77 -1.63
N LEU A 164 -7.16 4.98 -1.13
CA LEU A 164 -6.32 5.94 -1.83
C LEU A 164 -4.92 5.39 -2.12
N PHE A 165 -4.37 4.55 -1.24
CA PHE A 165 -3.05 3.93 -1.42
C PHE A 165 -2.99 2.86 -2.51
N TYR A 166 -4.11 2.48 -3.13
CA TYR A 166 -4.06 1.69 -4.38
C TYR A 166 -3.49 2.48 -5.56
N SER A 167 -3.50 3.81 -5.47
CA SER A 167 -2.92 4.69 -6.47
C SER A 167 -1.63 5.31 -5.93
N ALA A 168 -0.57 5.29 -6.76
CA ALA A 168 0.68 5.97 -6.43
C ALA A 168 0.50 7.49 -6.24
N ARG A 169 -0.61 8.07 -6.72
CA ARG A 169 -0.94 9.49 -6.54
C ARG A 169 -1.18 9.87 -5.09
N ALA A 170 -1.52 8.92 -4.22
CA ALA A 170 -1.65 9.21 -2.79
C ALA A 170 -0.34 9.72 -2.16
N LEU A 171 0.81 9.40 -2.75
CA LEU A 171 2.11 9.90 -2.29
C LEU A 171 2.37 11.38 -2.62
N GLU A 172 1.58 11.98 -3.51
CA GLU A 172 1.71 13.40 -3.88
C GLU A 172 1.12 14.34 -2.82
N TYR A 173 0.26 13.81 -1.94
CA TYR A 173 -0.48 14.60 -0.96
C TYR A 173 0.04 14.35 0.45
N PRO A 174 0.07 15.38 1.32
CA PRO A 174 0.50 15.19 2.69
C PRO A 174 -0.56 14.42 3.51
N PRO A 175 -0.14 13.64 4.53
CA PRO A 175 -1.05 12.74 5.26
C PRO A 175 -2.23 13.44 5.95
N HIS A 176 -2.05 14.67 6.43
CA HIS A 176 -3.10 15.44 7.08
C HIS A 176 -4.20 15.88 6.09
N VAL A 177 -3.84 16.17 4.83
CA VAL A 177 -4.81 16.47 3.78
C VAL A 177 -5.60 15.22 3.43
N ILE A 178 -4.92 14.09 3.24
CA ILE A 178 -5.58 12.80 2.97
C ILE A 178 -6.57 12.48 4.09
N ALA A 179 -6.17 12.62 5.36
CA ALA A 179 -7.03 12.39 6.51
C ALA A 179 -8.28 13.29 6.51
N ALA A 180 -8.11 14.60 6.31
CA ALA A 180 -9.22 15.55 6.28
C ALA A 180 -10.18 15.27 5.10
N SER A 181 -9.63 15.01 3.91
CA SER A 181 -10.42 14.65 2.72
C SER A 181 -11.19 13.35 2.92
N SER A 182 -10.60 12.32 3.53
CA SER A 182 -11.29 11.07 3.81
C SER A 182 -12.44 11.23 4.81
N ILE A 183 -12.28 12.09 5.84
CA ILE A 183 -13.37 12.39 6.78
C ILE A 183 -14.48 13.17 6.07
N TYR A 184 -14.13 14.21 5.31
CA TYR A 184 -15.10 15.00 4.55
C TYR A 184 -15.93 14.14 3.59
N LEU A 185 -15.26 13.29 2.81
CA LEU A 185 -15.93 12.35 1.90
C LEU A 185 -16.80 11.34 2.66
N ALA A 186 -16.35 10.83 3.81
CA ALA A 186 -17.15 9.91 4.62
C ALA A 186 -18.42 10.58 5.19
N MET A 187 -18.35 11.86 5.58
CA MET A 187 -19.50 12.63 6.04
C MET A 187 -20.49 12.90 4.91
N ASP A 188 -19.98 13.34 3.75
CA ASP A 188 -20.78 13.59 2.55
C ASP A 188 -21.51 12.33 2.07
N LEU A 189 -20.82 11.19 2.00
CA LEU A 189 -21.41 9.90 1.64
C LEU A 189 -22.52 9.44 2.59
N LEU A 190 -22.41 9.78 3.87
CA LEU A 190 -23.42 9.48 4.88
C LEU A 190 -24.49 10.57 5.01
N GLN A 191 -24.40 11.66 4.23
CA GLN A 191 -25.24 12.85 4.32
C GLN A 191 -25.32 13.45 5.74
N VAL A 192 -24.27 13.25 6.54
CA VAL A 192 -24.15 13.81 7.89
C VAL A 192 -23.51 15.19 7.74
N HIS A 193 -24.30 16.24 7.97
CA HIS A 193 -23.86 17.64 7.92
C HIS A 193 -23.36 18.09 9.29
#